data_AF-C0PPB0-F1
#
_entry.id   AF-C0PPB0-F1
#
_cell.length_a   1.000
_cell.length_b   1.000
_cell.length_c   1.000
_cell.angle_alpha   90.00
_cell.angle_beta   90.00
_cell.angle_gamma   90.00
#
_symmetry.space_group_name_H-M   'P 1'
#
loop_
_entity.id
_entity.type
_entity.pdbx_description
1 polymer ?
#
loop_
_entity_poly.entity_id
_entity_poly.type
_entity_poly.pdbx_seq_one_letter_code
_entity_poly.pdbx_strand_id
1 'polypeptide(L)'
;MAHGLASTGRPFLWVVRPDTRPLLPDGFLDSVAGRGAVVPWSPQDRVLAHPSTACFLTHCGWNSTLETIAAGVPVVAFPQWGDQCTDAKFLVDELGMGVRLRGPLRRDAVREAVDAAVAGPEADAMLASARRWSAAAREAVAPGGSSDAHVQAFVDEVSRRACGVQVAKVVPPSSEELHQSPVRVQT
;
A
#
# COMPACT_ATOMS: atom_id res chain seq x y z
N MET A 1 -9.23 12.70 -16.44
CA MET A 1 -9.49 11.36 -15.86
C MET A 1 -10.56 10.60 -16.63
N ALA A 2 -11.84 11.01 -16.56
CA ALA A 2 -12.99 10.34 -17.19
C ALA A 2 -12.72 9.84 -18.62
N HIS A 3 -12.35 10.74 -19.52
CA HIS A 3 -12.05 10.40 -20.91
C HIS A 3 -10.85 9.46 -21.11
N GLY A 4 -9.90 9.44 -20.18
CA GLY A 4 -8.76 8.51 -20.20
C GLY A 4 -9.18 7.12 -19.77
N LEU A 5 -9.96 7.00 -18.70
CA LEU A 5 -10.55 5.71 -18.28
C LEU A 5 -11.45 5.15 -19.39
N ALA A 6 -12.32 5.97 -19.98
CA ALA A 6 -13.19 5.54 -21.07
C ALA A 6 -12.40 5.02 -22.28
N SER A 7 -11.26 5.64 -22.64
CA SER A 7 -10.46 5.24 -23.81
C SER A 7 -9.59 4.00 -23.60
N THR A 8 -9.45 3.51 -22.36
CA THR A 8 -8.82 2.19 -22.10
C THR A 8 -9.63 1.04 -22.70
N GLY A 9 -10.96 1.21 -22.84
CA GLY A 9 -11.88 0.13 -23.19
C GLY A 9 -12.03 -0.97 -22.12
N ARG A 10 -11.36 -0.82 -20.96
CA ARG A 10 -11.36 -1.82 -19.88
C ARG A 10 -12.52 -1.59 -18.91
N PRO A 11 -12.98 -2.65 -18.21
CA PRO A 11 -13.89 -2.47 -17.09
C PRO A 11 -13.23 -1.67 -15.95
N PHE A 12 -14.00 -0.81 -15.28
CA PHE A 12 -13.49 -0.05 -14.14
C PHE A 12 -14.57 0.23 -13.09
N LEU A 13 -14.12 0.39 -11.85
CA LEU A 13 -14.89 0.99 -10.76
C LEU A 13 -14.21 2.30 -10.37
N TRP A 14 -14.93 3.41 -10.44
CA TRP A 14 -14.42 4.72 -10.06
C TRP A 14 -15.23 5.31 -8.91
N VAL A 15 -14.57 5.51 -7.78
CA VAL A 15 -15.15 6.23 -6.64
C VAL A 15 -15.06 7.74 -6.92
N VAL A 16 -16.22 8.39 -7.05
CA VAL A 16 -16.34 9.84 -7.28
C VAL A 16 -17.29 10.40 -6.24
N ARG A 17 -16.80 11.35 -5.44
CA ARG A 17 -17.61 11.97 -4.38
C ARG A 17 -18.85 12.66 -4.98
N PRO A 18 -19.99 12.68 -4.26
CA PRO A 18 -21.22 13.31 -4.75
C PRO A 18 -21.04 14.77 -5.18
N ASP A 19 -20.19 15.54 -4.50
CA ASP A 19 -19.91 16.95 -4.78
C ASP A 19 -19.09 17.17 -6.07
N THR A 20 -18.29 16.18 -6.48
CA THR A 20 -17.49 16.26 -7.71
C THR A 20 -18.11 15.51 -8.88
N ARG A 21 -19.12 14.68 -8.65
CA ARG A 21 -19.86 13.97 -9.70
C ARG A 21 -20.45 14.89 -10.79
N PRO A 22 -20.97 16.10 -10.49
CA PRO A 22 -21.44 17.03 -11.52
C PRO A 22 -20.34 17.55 -12.46
N LEU A 23 -19.06 17.36 -12.12
CA LEU A 23 -17.92 17.75 -12.96
C LEU A 23 -17.57 16.69 -14.02
N LEU A 24 -18.30 15.56 -14.06
CA LEU A 24 -18.11 14.56 -15.10
C LEU A 24 -18.60 15.12 -16.45
N PRO A 25 -17.91 14.79 -17.57
CA PRO A 25 -18.33 15.24 -18.89
C PRO A 25 -19.74 14.74 -19.25
N ASP A 26 -20.49 15.55 -19.99
CA ASP A 26 -21.81 15.17 -20.51
C ASP A 26 -21.72 13.86 -21.31
N GLY A 27 -22.70 12.97 -21.11
CA GLY A 27 -22.76 11.65 -21.75
C GLY A 27 -21.68 10.65 -21.30
N PHE A 28 -20.81 11.00 -20.32
CA PHE A 28 -19.76 10.10 -19.85
C PHE A 28 -20.32 8.79 -19.32
N LEU A 29 -21.35 8.85 -18.46
CA LEU A 29 -21.95 7.66 -17.85
C LEU A 29 -22.54 6.72 -18.91
N ASP A 30 -23.20 7.25 -19.93
CA ASP A 30 -23.74 6.47 -21.05
C ASP A 30 -22.61 5.83 -21.87
N SER A 31 -21.53 6.58 -22.12
CA SER A 31 -20.37 6.09 -22.89
C SER A 31 -19.60 4.93 -22.24
N VAL A 32 -19.82 4.71 -20.94
CA VAL A 32 -19.21 3.63 -20.15
C VAL A 32 -20.24 2.63 -19.62
N ALA A 33 -21.50 2.75 -20.01
CA ALA A 33 -22.55 1.83 -19.59
C ALA A 33 -22.16 0.36 -19.92
N GLY A 34 -22.37 -0.53 -18.96
CA GLY A 34 -22.02 -1.96 -19.09
C GLY A 34 -20.54 -2.31 -18.87
N ARG A 35 -19.63 -1.33 -18.75
CA ARG A 35 -18.20 -1.56 -18.48
C ARG A 35 -17.63 -0.74 -17.33
N GLY A 36 -18.19 0.43 -17.05
CA GLY A 36 -17.76 1.32 -15.99
C GLY A 36 -18.83 1.49 -14.93
N ALA A 37 -18.44 1.44 -13.66
CA ALA A 37 -19.29 1.83 -12.54
C ALA A 37 -18.71 3.08 -11.86
N VAL A 38 -19.54 4.10 -11.65
CA VAL A 38 -19.17 5.33 -10.93
C VAL A 38 -20.01 5.43 -9.67
N VAL A 39 -19.38 5.24 -8.51
CA VAL A 39 -20.04 5.13 -7.20
C VAL A 39 -19.52 6.18 -6.22
N PRO A 40 -20.32 6.61 -5.23
CA PRO A 40 -19.85 7.58 -4.23
C PRO A 40 -18.89 6.98 -3.19
N TRP A 41 -18.94 5.65 -3.02
CA TRP A 41 -18.15 4.91 -2.05
C TRP A 41 -18.01 3.44 -2.49
N SER A 42 -16.93 2.78 -2.09
CA SER A 42 -16.74 1.35 -2.29
C SER A 42 -16.06 0.71 -1.06
N PRO A 43 -16.29 -0.61 -0.82
CA PRO A 43 -15.47 -1.38 0.11
C PRO A 43 -14.10 -1.65 -0.54
N GLN A 44 -13.22 -0.65 -0.51
CA GLN A 44 -11.96 -0.63 -1.26
C GLN A 44 -11.08 -1.85 -0.99
N ASP A 45 -10.97 -2.26 0.28
CA ASP A 45 -10.27 -3.48 0.71
C ASP A 45 -10.76 -4.73 -0.04
N ARG A 46 -12.08 -4.91 -0.14
CA ARG A 46 -12.70 -6.04 -0.83
C ARG A 46 -12.55 -5.94 -2.34
N VAL A 47 -12.62 -4.73 -2.89
CA VAL A 47 -12.39 -4.50 -4.33
C VAL A 47 -10.94 -4.84 -4.68
N LEU A 48 -9.97 -4.37 -3.90
CA LEU A 48 -8.55 -4.65 -4.12
C LEU A 48 -8.24 -6.14 -3.96
N ALA A 49 -8.88 -6.83 -3.01
CA ALA A 49 -8.72 -8.28 -2.83
C ALA A 49 -9.42 -9.12 -3.91
N HIS A 50 -10.26 -8.52 -4.77
CA HIS A 50 -11.02 -9.25 -5.77
C HIS A 50 -10.14 -9.69 -6.95
N PRO A 51 -10.21 -10.96 -7.42
CA PRO A 51 -9.36 -11.46 -8.50
C PRO A 51 -9.48 -10.71 -9.84
N SER A 52 -10.59 -10.02 -10.08
CA SER A 52 -10.79 -9.20 -11.29
C SER A 52 -10.07 -7.84 -11.26
N THR A 53 -9.48 -7.44 -10.13
CA THR A 53 -8.76 -6.18 -10.01
C THR A 53 -7.37 -6.31 -10.61
N ALA A 54 -7.16 -5.71 -11.78
CA ALA A 54 -5.90 -5.78 -12.51
C ALA A 54 -4.88 -4.71 -12.07
N CYS A 55 -5.36 -3.51 -11.72
CA CYS A 55 -4.52 -2.44 -11.20
C CYS A 55 -5.36 -1.45 -10.39
N PHE A 56 -4.71 -0.64 -9.56
CA PHE A 56 -5.35 0.42 -8.80
C PHE A 56 -4.77 1.80 -9.15
N LEU A 57 -5.62 2.68 -9.70
CA LEU A 57 -5.28 4.08 -9.90
C LEU A 57 -5.53 4.86 -8.62
N THR A 58 -4.47 5.37 -8.00
CA THR A 58 -4.53 5.96 -6.66
C THR A 58 -3.76 7.27 -6.59
N HIS A 59 -4.23 8.17 -5.74
CA HIS A 59 -3.50 9.37 -5.33
C HIS A 59 -2.34 9.08 -4.35
N CYS A 60 -2.12 7.82 -3.96
CA CYS A 60 -1.04 7.40 -3.08
C CYS A 60 -1.15 7.95 -1.65
N GLY A 61 -2.35 8.04 -1.08
CA GLY A 61 -2.49 8.23 0.37
C GLY A 61 -2.08 6.96 1.14
N TRP A 62 -1.45 7.12 2.30
CA TRP A 62 -0.81 6.02 3.04
C TRP A 62 -1.69 4.80 3.33
N ASN A 63 -2.96 5.00 3.71
CA ASN A 63 -3.88 3.88 3.96
C ASN A 63 -4.12 3.05 2.68
N SER A 64 -4.39 3.73 1.56
CA SER A 64 -4.55 3.07 0.26
C SER A 64 -3.26 2.41 -0.20
N THR A 65 -2.10 3.00 0.10
CA THR A 65 -0.78 2.41 -0.14
C THR A 65 -0.65 1.06 0.60
N LEU A 66 -0.96 1.02 1.89
CA LEU A 66 -0.92 -0.22 2.68
C LEU A 66 -1.92 -1.27 2.21
N GLU A 67 -3.17 -0.88 1.92
CA GLU A 67 -4.19 -1.81 1.39
C GLU A 67 -3.73 -2.43 0.06
N THR A 68 -3.08 -1.65 -0.80
CA THR A 68 -2.61 -2.14 -2.10
C THR A 68 -1.43 -3.09 -1.96
N ILE A 69 -0.49 -2.78 -1.07
CA ILE A 69 0.62 -3.68 -0.73
C ILE A 69 0.07 -5.00 -0.19
N ALA A 70 -0.88 -4.94 0.75
CA ALA A 70 -1.51 -6.13 1.34
C ALA A 70 -2.28 -6.97 0.30
N ALA A 71 -2.97 -6.31 -0.64
CA ALA A 71 -3.72 -6.97 -1.70
C ALA A 71 -2.82 -7.56 -2.81
N GLY A 72 -1.61 -7.02 -3.01
CA GLY A 72 -0.69 -7.46 -4.06
C GLY A 72 -1.13 -7.04 -5.46
N VAL A 73 -1.68 -5.84 -5.58
CA VAL A 73 -2.21 -5.28 -6.84
C VAL A 73 -1.26 -4.21 -7.40
N PRO A 74 -0.94 -4.22 -8.71
CA PRO A 74 -0.17 -3.16 -9.34
C PRO A 74 -0.84 -1.78 -9.27
N VAL A 75 -0.05 -0.71 -9.19
CA VAL A 75 -0.56 0.67 -9.06
C VAL A 75 -0.32 1.55 -10.28
N VAL A 76 -1.29 2.42 -10.55
CA VAL A 76 -1.09 3.65 -11.33
C VAL A 76 -1.09 4.81 -10.35
N ALA A 77 0.11 5.30 -10.01
CA ALA A 77 0.33 6.33 -9.01
C ALA A 77 0.10 7.73 -9.60
N PHE A 78 -0.87 8.47 -9.06
CA PHE A 78 -1.19 9.85 -9.44
C PHE A 78 -1.22 10.77 -8.20
N PRO A 79 -0.05 11.01 -7.56
CA PRO A 79 0.01 11.82 -6.33
C PRO A 79 -0.39 13.27 -6.60
N GLN A 80 -1.07 13.88 -5.65
CA GLN A 80 -1.55 15.25 -5.75
C GLN A 80 -0.74 16.22 -4.88
N TRP A 81 -0.49 15.89 -3.61
CA TRP A 81 0.21 16.77 -2.67
C TRP A 81 0.73 16.05 -1.42
N GLY A 82 1.65 16.67 -0.68
CA GLY A 82 2.12 16.16 0.61
C GLY A 82 2.93 14.86 0.51
N ASP A 83 2.68 13.96 1.45
CA ASP A 83 3.29 12.63 1.56
C ASP A 83 2.99 11.72 0.37
N GLN A 84 1.91 11.96 -0.36
CA GLN A 84 1.54 11.22 -1.57
C GLN A 84 2.66 11.11 -2.60
N CYS A 85 3.48 12.17 -2.74
CA CYS A 85 4.64 12.15 -3.64
C CYS A 85 5.72 11.15 -3.21
N THR A 86 5.94 11.02 -1.89
CA THR A 86 6.86 10.07 -1.29
C THR A 86 6.29 8.66 -1.36
N ASP A 87 5.00 8.48 -1.08
CA ASP A 87 4.32 7.19 -1.18
C ASP A 87 4.30 6.67 -2.63
N ALA A 88 4.08 7.56 -3.60
CA ALA A 88 4.19 7.23 -5.02
C ALA A 88 5.61 6.78 -5.38
N LYS A 89 6.63 7.47 -4.86
CA LYS A 89 8.03 7.07 -5.05
C LYS A 89 8.28 5.70 -4.43
N PHE A 90 7.80 5.46 -3.22
CA PHE A 90 7.95 4.19 -2.53
C PHE A 90 7.30 3.04 -3.32
N LEU A 91 6.04 3.17 -3.71
CA LEU A 91 5.34 2.14 -4.49
C LEU A 91 5.98 1.84 -5.85
N VAL A 92 6.42 2.89 -6.56
CA VAL A 92 6.89 2.76 -7.95
C VAL A 92 8.38 2.45 -8.01
N ASP A 93 9.22 3.27 -7.37
CA ASP A 93 10.67 3.20 -7.52
C ASP A 93 11.29 2.15 -6.58
N GLU A 94 10.82 2.07 -5.33
CA GLU A 94 11.42 1.20 -4.31
C GLU A 94 10.78 -0.20 -4.32
N LEU A 95 9.45 -0.27 -4.41
CA LEU A 95 8.74 -1.55 -4.41
C LEU A 95 8.57 -2.12 -5.83
N GLY A 96 8.72 -1.32 -6.90
CA GLY A 96 8.55 -1.79 -8.27
C GLY A 96 7.14 -2.29 -8.59
N MET A 97 6.11 -1.74 -7.92
CA MET A 97 4.73 -2.25 -7.98
C MET A 97 3.84 -1.48 -8.96
N GLY A 98 4.37 -0.54 -9.74
CA GLY A 98 3.50 0.27 -10.58
C GLY A 98 4.20 1.28 -11.45
N VAL A 99 3.38 2.14 -12.05
CA VAL A 99 3.83 3.25 -12.90
C VAL A 99 3.34 4.58 -12.34
N ARG A 100 4.13 5.63 -12.56
CA ARG A 100 3.77 6.98 -12.13
C ARG A 100 3.17 7.79 -13.26
N LEU A 101 1.96 8.28 -13.03
CA LEU A 101 1.28 9.22 -13.90
C LEU A 101 1.78 10.63 -13.59
N ARG A 102 2.62 11.19 -14.49
CA ARG A 102 3.21 12.52 -14.33
C ARG A 102 2.31 13.58 -14.97
N GLY A 103 2.23 14.76 -14.34
CA GLY A 103 1.37 15.85 -14.79
C GLY A 103 1.90 16.62 -16.01
N PRO A 104 1.05 17.41 -16.69
CA PRO A 104 -0.39 17.57 -16.45
C PRO A 104 -1.21 16.35 -16.89
N LEU A 105 -2.34 16.10 -16.23
CA LEU A 105 -3.20 14.95 -16.51
C LEU A 105 -3.83 15.05 -17.90
N ARG A 106 -3.34 14.24 -18.84
CA ARG A 106 -3.89 14.12 -20.21
C ARG A 106 -4.69 12.83 -20.37
N ARG A 107 -5.62 12.81 -21.33
CA ARG A 107 -6.38 11.60 -21.68
C ARG A 107 -5.44 10.42 -21.96
N ASP A 108 -4.49 10.64 -22.85
CA ASP A 108 -3.61 9.56 -23.34
C ASP A 108 -2.66 9.08 -22.26
N ALA A 109 -2.16 9.99 -21.41
CA ALA A 109 -1.33 9.63 -20.25
C ALA A 109 -2.03 8.69 -19.27
N VAL A 110 -3.35 8.85 -19.04
CA VAL A 110 -4.13 7.91 -18.22
C VAL A 110 -4.22 6.54 -18.90
N ARG A 111 -4.53 6.53 -20.20
CA ARG A 111 -4.65 5.29 -20.97
C ARG A 111 -3.33 4.52 -20.99
N GLU A 112 -2.25 5.20 -21.36
CA GLU A 112 -0.90 4.65 -21.41
C GLU A 112 -0.44 4.09 -20.06
N ALA A 113 -0.70 4.81 -18.96
CA ALA A 113 -0.34 4.34 -17.64
C ALA A 113 -1.13 3.08 -17.22
N VAL A 114 -2.44 3.03 -17.49
CA VAL A 114 -3.25 1.84 -17.23
C VAL A 114 -2.82 0.67 -18.10
N ASP A 115 -2.57 0.90 -19.39
CA ASP A 115 -2.12 -0.14 -20.30
C ASP A 115 -0.71 -0.64 -19.91
N ALA A 116 0.20 0.24 -19.51
CA ALA A 116 1.52 -0.15 -19.02
C ALA A 116 1.45 -1.01 -17.76
N ALA A 117 0.58 -0.66 -16.81
CA ALA A 117 0.40 -1.41 -15.55
C ALA A 117 -0.22 -2.81 -15.75
N VAL A 118 -1.10 -2.96 -16.75
CA VAL A 118 -1.92 -4.18 -16.91
C VAL A 118 -1.44 -5.08 -18.06
N ALA A 119 -0.87 -4.51 -19.12
CA ALA A 119 -0.51 -5.22 -20.34
C ALA A 119 0.79 -4.69 -20.99
N GLY A 120 1.54 -3.84 -20.29
CA GLY A 120 2.83 -3.35 -20.75
C GLY A 120 3.93 -4.41 -20.62
N PRO A 121 5.12 -4.15 -21.19
CA PRO A 121 6.24 -5.09 -21.12
C PRO A 121 6.67 -5.41 -19.68
N GLU A 122 6.47 -4.48 -18.75
CA GLU A 122 6.82 -4.65 -17.32
C GLU A 122 5.63 -5.10 -16.46
N ALA A 123 4.45 -5.35 -17.02
CA ALA A 123 3.23 -5.65 -16.26
C ALA A 123 3.38 -6.91 -15.39
N ASP A 124 3.96 -7.97 -15.95
CA ASP A 124 4.20 -9.22 -15.22
C ASP A 124 5.23 -9.03 -14.09
N ALA A 125 6.26 -8.20 -14.33
CA ALA A 125 7.26 -7.87 -13.31
C ALA A 125 6.64 -7.06 -12.16
N MET A 126 5.80 -6.08 -12.47
CA MET A 126 5.07 -5.29 -11.46
C MET A 126 4.12 -6.16 -10.63
N LEU A 127 3.39 -7.08 -11.28
CA LEU A 127 2.51 -8.02 -10.60
C LEU A 127 3.29 -9.00 -9.71
N ALA A 128 4.40 -9.53 -10.19
CA ALA A 128 5.28 -10.39 -9.38
C ALA A 128 5.83 -9.63 -8.17
N SER A 129 6.21 -8.36 -8.35
CA SER A 129 6.67 -7.49 -7.26
C SER A 129 5.56 -7.25 -6.24
N ALA A 130 4.35 -6.92 -6.70
CA ALA A 130 3.20 -6.69 -5.85
C ALA A 130 2.86 -7.93 -5.01
N ARG A 131 2.88 -9.12 -5.61
CA ARG A 131 2.65 -10.39 -4.90
C ARG A 131 3.73 -10.70 -3.89
N ARG A 132 5.00 -10.42 -4.21
CA ARG A 132 6.12 -10.59 -3.26
C ARG A 132 5.93 -9.72 -2.03
N TRP A 133 5.59 -8.44 -2.21
CA TRP A 133 5.37 -7.54 -1.09
C TRP A 133 4.09 -7.84 -0.31
N SER A 134 3.03 -8.33 -0.97
CA SER A 134 1.85 -8.87 -0.29
C SER A 134 2.19 -10.07 0.60
N ALA A 135 3.02 -11.00 0.11
CA ALA A 135 3.47 -12.13 0.91
C ALA A 135 4.29 -11.68 2.14
N ALA A 136 5.25 -10.77 1.96
CA ALA A 136 6.04 -10.21 3.05
C ALA A 136 5.18 -9.46 4.08
N ALA A 137 4.20 -8.68 3.62
CA ALA A 137 3.26 -7.99 4.51
C ALA A 137 2.43 -8.98 5.34
N ARG A 138 1.96 -10.08 4.73
CA ARG A 138 1.23 -11.15 5.43
C ARG A 138 2.09 -11.88 6.44
N GLU A 139 3.35 -12.16 6.10
CA GLU A 139 4.30 -12.78 7.02
C GLU A 139 4.59 -11.89 8.22
N ALA A 140 4.76 -10.58 8.01
CA ALA A 140 5.04 -9.64 9.08
C ALA A 140 3.92 -9.57 10.13
N VAL A 141 2.65 -9.74 9.72
CA VAL A 141 1.48 -9.67 10.61
C VAL A 141 0.97 -11.04 11.08
N ALA A 142 1.54 -12.14 10.58
CA ALA A 142 1.19 -13.48 11.04
C ALA A 142 1.65 -13.69 12.50
N PRO A 143 1.06 -14.66 13.24
CA PRO A 143 1.51 -14.98 14.59
C PRO A 143 3.02 -15.27 14.64
N GLY A 144 3.75 -14.55 15.50
CA GLY A 144 5.22 -14.63 15.59
C GLY A 144 5.98 -13.82 14.53
N GLY A 145 5.26 -13.12 13.65
CA GLY A 145 5.82 -12.17 12.69
C GLY A 145 6.34 -10.89 13.35
N SER A 146 7.11 -10.10 12.61
CA SER A 146 7.77 -8.91 13.16
C SER A 146 6.78 -7.83 13.64
N SER A 147 5.70 -7.59 12.90
CA SER A 147 4.68 -6.61 13.29
C SER A 147 3.82 -7.12 14.44
N ASP A 148 3.49 -8.42 14.46
CA ASP A 148 2.82 -9.07 15.59
C ASP A 148 3.62 -8.89 16.89
N ALA A 149 4.92 -9.20 16.84
CA ALA A 149 5.83 -9.01 17.97
C ALA A 149 5.95 -7.55 18.42
N HIS A 150 6.04 -6.61 17.47
CA HIS A 150 6.12 -5.17 17.80
C HIS A 150 4.83 -4.62 18.39
N VAL A 151 3.66 -5.06 17.90
CA VAL A 151 2.37 -4.69 18.49
C VAL A 151 2.26 -5.23 19.91
N GLN A 152 2.67 -6.48 20.15
CA GLN A 152 2.68 -7.05 21.49
C GLN A 152 3.62 -6.26 22.43
N ALA A 153 4.84 -5.96 21.98
CA ALA A 153 5.79 -5.15 22.76
C ALA A 153 5.24 -3.76 23.10
N PHE A 154 4.50 -3.14 22.16
CA PHE A 154 3.81 -1.88 22.41
C PHE A 154 2.71 -2.02 23.48
N VAL A 155 1.88 -3.06 23.38
CA VAL A 155 0.81 -3.34 24.36
C VAL A 155 1.39 -3.60 25.75
N ASP A 156 2.48 -4.36 25.85
CA ASP A 156 3.16 -4.66 27.11
C ASP A 156 3.70 -3.37 27.75
N GLU A 157 4.31 -2.50 26.96
CA GLU A 157 4.84 -1.22 27.43
C GLU A 157 3.75 -0.27 27.92
N VAL A 158 2.64 -0.15 27.18
CA VAL A 158 1.48 0.64 27.60
C VAL A 158 0.90 0.09 28.90
N SER A 159 0.77 -1.23 29.00
CA SER A 159 0.25 -1.90 30.20
C SER A 159 1.16 -1.69 31.42
N ARG A 160 2.47 -1.79 31.23
CA ARG A 160 3.48 -1.55 32.27
C ARG A 160 3.41 -0.12 32.81
N ARG A 161 3.25 0.87 31.93
CA ARG A 161 3.11 2.29 32.32
C ARG A 161 1.78 2.56 33.01
N ALA A 162 0.68 1.99 32.51
CA ALA A 162 -0.66 2.19 33.06
C ALA A 162 -0.82 1.55 34.46
N CYS A 163 -0.21 0.39 34.70
CA CYS A 163 -0.31 -0.32 35.98
C CYS A 163 0.75 0.11 37.02
N GLY A 164 1.62 1.07 36.70
CA GLY A 164 2.61 1.61 37.64
C GLY A 164 3.69 0.61 38.08
N VAL A 165 3.91 -0.47 37.34
CA VAL A 165 4.96 -1.45 37.69
C VAL A 165 6.32 -0.86 37.34
N GLN A 166 7.03 -0.35 38.35
CA GLN A 166 8.46 -0.11 38.26
C GLN A 166 9.16 -1.47 38.20
N VAL A 167 9.60 -1.87 37.00
CA VAL A 167 10.61 -2.93 36.90
C VAL A 167 11.87 -2.38 37.57
N ALA A 168 12.36 -3.10 38.58
CA ALA A 168 13.58 -2.73 39.28
C ALA A 168 14.69 -2.42 38.26
N LYS A 169 15.35 -1.27 38.41
CA LYS A 169 16.53 -0.94 37.62
C LYS A 169 17.51 -2.09 37.78
N VAL A 170 17.78 -2.83 36.71
CA VAL A 170 18.94 -3.72 36.66
C VAL A 170 20.14 -2.79 36.72
N VAL A 171 20.75 -2.70 37.90
CA VAL A 171 22.04 -2.02 38.09
C VAL A 171 23.07 -2.92 37.41
N PRO A 172 23.78 -2.46 36.37
CA PRO A 172 24.86 -3.25 35.80
C PRO A 172 25.92 -3.48 36.90
N PRO A 173 26.55 -4.67 36.95
CA PRO A 173 27.54 -4.97 37.97
C PRO A 173 28.67 -3.94 37.92
N SER A 174 29.17 -3.57 39.10
CA SER A 174 30.31 -2.67 39.20
C SER A 174 31.53 -3.32 38.53
N SER A 175 32.46 -2.49 38.06
CA SER A 175 33.69 -2.92 37.39
C SER A 175 34.57 -3.89 38.20
N GLU A 176 34.28 -4.09 39.49
CA GLU A 176 34.98 -5.05 40.36
C GLU A 176 34.47 -6.50 40.21
N GLU A 177 33.23 -6.74 39.77
CA GLU A 177 32.67 -8.10 39.63
C GLU A 177 33.07 -8.81 38.32
N LEU A 178 33.56 -8.07 37.33
CA LEU A 178 34.00 -8.62 36.03
C LEU A 178 35.35 -9.36 36.10
N HIS A 179 36.07 -9.29 37.23
CA HIS A 179 37.43 -9.83 37.34
C HIS A 179 37.54 -11.21 38.02
N GLN A 180 36.44 -11.85 38.42
CA GLN A 180 36.49 -13.11 39.19
C GLN A 180 35.80 -14.33 38.56
N SER A 181 35.57 -14.37 37.24
CA SER A 181 35.03 -15.59 36.60
C SER A 181 36.14 -16.44 35.97
N PRO A 182 36.40 -17.69 36.43
CA PRO A 182 37.40 -18.56 35.83
C PRO A 182 36.87 -19.16 34.52
N VAL A 183 37.64 -18.96 33.45
CA VAL A 183 37.42 -19.57 32.14
C VAL A 183 37.42 -21.10 32.28
N ARG A 184 36.24 -21.73 32.17
CA ARG A 184 36.15 -23.18 31.94
C ARG A 184 36.34 -23.45 30.46
N VAL A 185 37.53 -23.90 30.11
CA VAL A 185 37.82 -24.60 28.85
C VAL A 185 37.21 -25.99 28.95
N GLN A 186 36.31 -26.35 28.03
CA GLN A 186 35.92 -27.74 27.80
C GLN A 186 36.52 -28.20 26.48
N THR A 187 37.29 -29.29 26.59
CA THR A 187 37.89 -30.13 25.54
C THR A 187 36.86 -30.89 24.75
#